data_AF-A0A951G6W8-F1
#
_entry.id   AF-A0A951G6W8-F1
#
_cell.length_a   1.000
_cell.length_b   1.000
_cell.length_c   1.000
_cell.angle_alpha   90.00
_cell.angle_beta   90.00
_cell.angle_gamma   90.00
#
_symmetry.space_group_name_H-M   'P 1'
#
loop_
_entity.id
_entity.type
_entity.pdbx_description
1 polymer ?
#
loop_
_entity_poly.entity_id
_entity_poly.type
_entity_poly.pdbx_seq_one_letter_code
_entity_poly.pdbx_strand_id
1 'polypeptide(L)'
;MRPIAVGRKRRLIFPAAGALLLAIPATAAALTAGLGSSPAGAARTASASAQRAAVKRRTARTAAQRGCKKLFTVKMGEGAANLIYSSHGQVSEHDLKLLGYIERCQRNPAARGFVRGYDRYQAQMHHARVVAARQAAAAGSSSLRAGGWAIPGSVVQCESGGRNLPPNYAGASGYYQIIPGTWQAYGGSQYAPSAYQATAQQQAAVASRIWNGGAGASQWVCAGGG
;
A
#
# COMPACT_ATOMS: atom_id res chain seq x y z
N MET A 1 -19.91 -8.59 29.10
CA MET A 1 -19.44 -9.84 28.46
C MET A 1 -20.65 -10.69 28.10
N ARG A 2 -20.85 -11.02 26.82
CA ARG A 2 -21.94 -11.88 26.33
C ARG A 2 -21.32 -13.12 25.69
N PRO A 3 -21.83 -14.34 25.92
CA PRO A 3 -21.21 -15.55 25.41
C PRO A 3 -21.46 -15.73 23.91
N ILE A 4 -20.42 -16.17 23.20
CA ILE A 4 -20.40 -16.51 21.78
C ILE A 4 -20.95 -17.93 21.64
N ALA A 5 -22.06 -18.09 20.90
CA ALA A 5 -22.64 -19.39 20.59
C ALA A 5 -21.74 -20.16 19.60
N VAL A 6 -21.36 -21.37 19.99
CA VAL A 6 -20.44 -22.27 19.28
C VAL A 6 -21.15 -22.99 18.13
N GLY A 7 -20.39 -23.24 17.06
CA GLY A 7 -20.83 -23.66 15.73
C GLY A 7 -21.70 -24.91 15.65
N ARG A 8 -22.68 -24.85 14.73
CA ARG A 8 -23.44 -26.00 14.26
C ARG A 8 -22.64 -26.71 13.17
N LYS A 9 -22.04 -27.86 13.50
CA LYS A 9 -21.39 -28.76 12.53
C LYS A 9 -22.43 -29.27 11.52
N ARG A 10 -22.35 -28.83 10.27
CA ARG A 10 -23.09 -29.49 9.17
C ARG A 10 -22.33 -30.76 8.79
N ARG A 11 -22.96 -31.91 9.00
CA ARG A 11 -22.52 -33.20 8.46
C ARG A 11 -22.58 -33.11 6.93
N LEU A 12 -21.44 -33.30 6.28
CA LEU A 12 -21.36 -33.57 4.86
C LEU A 12 -21.80 -35.02 4.64
N ILE A 13 -22.96 -35.19 4.00
CA ILE A 13 -23.44 -36.48 3.51
C ILE A 13 -22.85 -36.63 2.10
N PHE A 14 -21.98 -37.62 1.93
CA PHE A 14 -21.53 -38.08 0.62
C PHE A 14 -22.57 -39.08 0.08
N PRO A 15 -23.18 -38.87 -1.09
CA PRO A 15 -23.91 -39.94 -1.75
C PRO A 15 -22.90 -40.91 -2.40
N ALA A 16 -23.14 -42.18 -2.11
CA ALA A 16 -22.35 -43.32 -2.54
C ALA A 16 -22.36 -43.52 -4.06
N ALA A 17 -21.28 -44.14 -4.54
CA ALA A 17 -21.16 -44.69 -5.87
C ALA A 17 -22.15 -45.86 -6.08
N GLY A 18 -22.60 -46.03 -7.32
CA GLY A 18 -23.07 -47.32 -7.83
C GLY A 18 -24.50 -47.34 -8.37
N ALA A 19 -24.64 -47.18 -9.68
CA ALA A 19 -25.54 -47.98 -10.52
C ALA A 19 -25.22 -47.69 -11.99
N LEU A 20 -24.43 -48.56 -12.59
CA LEU A 20 -24.20 -48.65 -14.02
C LEU A 20 -25.51 -49.18 -14.67
N LEU A 21 -26.34 -48.29 -15.19
CA LEU A 21 -27.48 -48.65 -16.03
C LEU A 21 -27.03 -48.68 -17.49
N LEU A 22 -27.02 -49.88 -18.06
CA LEU A 22 -26.87 -50.16 -19.47
C LEU A 22 -27.95 -49.39 -20.26
N ALA A 23 -27.52 -48.42 -21.07
CA ALA A 23 -28.38 -47.74 -22.02
C ALA A 23 -28.65 -48.66 -23.21
N ILE A 24 -29.86 -49.22 -23.26
CA ILE A 24 -30.44 -49.86 -24.44
C ILE A 24 -30.75 -48.73 -25.45
N PRO A 25 -30.42 -48.86 -26.75
CA PRO A 25 -30.83 -47.89 -27.75
C PRO A 25 -32.31 -48.12 -28.07
N ALA A 26 -33.20 -47.36 -27.43
CA ALA A 26 -34.60 -47.29 -27.86
C ALA A 26 -34.69 -46.39 -29.10
N THR A 27 -34.51 -46.99 -30.27
CA THR A 27 -34.99 -46.47 -31.54
C THR A 27 -36.51 -46.55 -31.57
N ALA A 28 -37.20 -45.41 -31.42
CA ALA A 28 -38.47 -45.09 -32.07
C ALA A 28 -38.95 -43.72 -31.58
N ALA A 29 -38.43 -42.66 -32.17
CA ALA A 29 -39.10 -41.37 -32.15
C ALA A 29 -40.33 -41.47 -33.08
N ALA A 30 -41.49 -41.76 -32.49
CA ALA A 30 -42.76 -41.55 -33.16
C ALA A 30 -42.98 -40.03 -33.30
N LEU A 31 -43.06 -39.59 -34.55
CA LEU A 31 -43.38 -38.23 -34.92
C LEU A 31 -44.78 -37.86 -34.42
N THR A 32 -44.84 -36.95 -33.46
CA THR A 32 -45.89 -35.92 -33.46
C THR A 32 -45.25 -34.62 -33.87
N ALA A 33 -45.45 -34.26 -35.13
CA ALA A 33 -45.09 -32.99 -35.71
C ALA A 33 -45.85 -31.86 -34.98
N GLY A 34 -45.23 -31.30 -33.95
CA GLY A 34 -45.52 -29.97 -33.44
C GLY A 34 -44.46 -29.01 -33.99
N LEU A 35 -44.79 -28.31 -35.09
CA LEU A 35 -44.17 -27.07 -35.58
C LEU A 35 -42.66 -26.85 -35.28
N GLY A 36 -41.83 -27.31 -36.22
CA GLY A 36 -40.75 -26.53 -36.82
C GLY A 36 -39.62 -26.01 -35.93
N SER A 37 -38.56 -26.79 -35.74
CA SER A 37 -37.21 -26.29 -35.42
C SER A 37 -36.14 -27.31 -35.79
N SER A 38 -35.40 -27.09 -36.89
CA SER A 38 -34.22 -27.90 -37.23
C SER A 38 -33.14 -27.82 -36.13
N PRO A 39 -32.34 -28.87 -35.87
CA PRO A 39 -31.26 -28.85 -34.87
C PRO A 39 -30.23 -27.75 -35.14
N ALA A 40 -29.97 -27.44 -36.41
CA ALA A 40 -29.15 -26.29 -36.83
C ALA A 40 -29.78 -24.93 -36.50
N GLY A 41 -31.11 -24.84 -36.39
CA GLY A 41 -31.84 -23.66 -35.94
C GLY A 41 -31.70 -23.44 -34.43
N ALA A 42 -31.84 -24.50 -33.64
CA ALA A 42 -31.64 -24.47 -32.18
C ALA A 42 -30.20 -24.10 -31.80
N ALA A 43 -29.19 -24.62 -32.51
CA ALA A 43 -27.79 -24.24 -32.30
C ALA A 43 -27.51 -22.76 -32.63
N ARG A 44 -28.14 -22.23 -33.70
CA ARG A 44 -28.02 -20.81 -34.10
C ARG A 44 -28.68 -19.86 -33.10
N THR A 45 -29.85 -20.21 -32.56
CA THR A 45 -30.51 -19.38 -31.53
C THR A 45 -29.78 -19.41 -30.19
N ALA A 46 -29.21 -20.54 -29.80
CA ALA A 46 -28.33 -20.66 -28.63
C ALA A 46 -27.05 -19.81 -28.78
N SER A 47 -26.43 -19.81 -29.95
CA SER A 47 -25.27 -18.94 -30.25
C SER A 47 -25.64 -17.45 -30.20
N ALA A 48 -26.78 -17.06 -30.79
CA ALA A 48 -27.25 -15.68 -30.79
C ALA A 48 -27.62 -15.18 -29.37
N SER A 49 -28.21 -16.02 -28.52
CA SER A 49 -28.53 -15.67 -27.13
C SER A 49 -27.26 -15.53 -26.28
N ALA A 50 -26.27 -16.41 -26.49
CA ALA A 50 -24.95 -16.31 -25.86
C ALA A 50 -24.22 -15.02 -26.27
N GLN A 51 -24.26 -14.64 -27.55
CA GLN A 51 -23.68 -13.40 -28.05
C GLN A 51 -24.35 -12.17 -27.42
N ARG A 52 -25.69 -12.12 -27.37
CA ARG A 52 -26.44 -11.04 -26.72
C ARG A 52 -26.12 -10.93 -25.23
N ALA A 53 -26.00 -12.07 -24.54
CA ALA A 53 -25.59 -12.10 -23.13
C ALA A 53 -24.15 -11.60 -22.94
N ALA A 54 -23.23 -11.93 -23.85
CA ALA A 54 -21.85 -11.44 -23.83
C ALA A 54 -21.78 -9.92 -24.04
N VAL A 55 -22.53 -9.38 -25.00
CA VAL A 55 -22.63 -7.93 -25.22
C VAL A 55 -23.15 -7.25 -23.97
N LYS A 56 -24.27 -7.72 -23.40
CA LYS A 56 -24.86 -7.16 -22.17
C LYS A 56 -23.88 -7.18 -20.98
N ARG A 57 -23.12 -8.27 -20.83
CA ARG A 57 -22.05 -8.37 -19.80
C ARG A 57 -20.93 -7.37 -20.06
N ARG A 58 -20.53 -7.14 -21.31
CA ARG A 58 -19.51 -6.15 -21.68
C ARG A 58 -19.98 -4.73 -21.39
N THR A 59 -21.21 -4.35 -21.77
CA THR A 59 -21.77 -3.04 -21.46
C THR A 59 -21.89 -2.82 -19.95
N ALA A 60 -22.35 -3.82 -19.20
CA ALA A 60 -22.41 -3.75 -17.73
C ALA A 60 -21.02 -3.57 -17.09
N ARG A 61 -20.00 -4.28 -17.59
CA ARG A 61 -18.61 -4.08 -17.16
C ARG A 61 -18.13 -2.66 -17.45
N THR A 62 -18.31 -2.16 -18.67
CA THR A 62 -17.87 -0.79 -19.03
C THR A 62 -18.59 0.27 -18.20
N ALA A 63 -19.89 0.13 -17.96
CA ALA A 63 -20.65 1.04 -17.11
C ALA A 63 -20.16 1.03 -15.65
N ALA A 64 -19.96 -0.16 -15.08
CA ALA A 64 -19.41 -0.32 -13.72
C ALA A 64 -18.00 0.26 -13.59
N GLN A 65 -17.13 0.03 -14.58
CA GLN A 65 -15.79 0.60 -14.62
C GLN A 65 -15.81 2.13 -14.66
N ARG A 66 -16.67 2.74 -15.49
CA ARG A 66 -16.80 4.22 -15.52
C ARG A 66 -17.28 4.79 -14.19
N GLY A 67 -18.24 4.12 -13.54
CA GLY A 67 -18.72 4.49 -12.21
C GLY A 67 -17.61 4.43 -11.15
N CYS A 68 -16.86 3.33 -11.11
CA CYS A 68 -15.78 3.15 -10.14
C CYS A 68 -14.57 4.03 -10.43
N LYS A 69 -14.21 4.30 -11.70
CA LYS A 69 -13.07 5.15 -12.05
C LYS A 69 -13.16 6.55 -11.43
N LYS A 70 -14.36 7.11 -11.30
CA LYS A 70 -14.57 8.44 -10.68
C LYS A 70 -14.25 8.45 -9.18
N LEU A 71 -14.32 7.30 -8.52
CA LEU A 71 -14.13 7.15 -7.06
C LEU A 71 -12.69 6.76 -6.70
N PHE A 72 -11.98 6.08 -7.60
CA PHE A 72 -10.62 5.60 -7.38
C PHE A 72 -9.60 6.58 -7.97
N THR A 73 -9.40 7.69 -7.25
CA THR A 73 -8.36 8.70 -7.55
C THR A 73 -7.40 8.81 -6.37
N VAL A 74 -6.21 9.38 -6.61
CA VAL A 74 -5.19 9.58 -5.55
C VAL A 74 -5.76 10.42 -4.39
N LYS A 75 -6.42 11.54 -4.69
CA LYS A 75 -7.03 12.43 -3.69
C LYS A 75 -8.08 11.73 -2.81
N MET A 76 -8.85 10.81 -3.40
CA MET A 76 -9.87 10.05 -2.67
C MET A 76 -9.24 8.92 -1.83
N GLY A 77 -8.16 8.32 -2.31
CA GLY A 77 -7.35 7.37 -1.54
C GLY A 77 -6.67 8.03 -0.34
N GLU A 78 -6.15 9.25 -0.49
CA GLU A 78 -5.60 10.06 0.60
C GLU A 78 -6.68 10.46 1.60
N GLY A 79 -7.85 10.90 1.13
CA GLY A 79 -9.00 11.17 1.99
C GLY A 79 -9.42 9.95 2.80
N ALA A 80 -9.57 8.79 2.15
CA ALA A 80 -9.90 7.51 2.80
C ALA A 80 -8.81 7.06 3.79
N ALA A 81 -7.53 7.24 3.46
CA ALA A 81 -6.42 6.93 4.36
C ALA A 81 -6.42 7.86 5.58
N ASN A 82 -6.63 9.16 5.40
CA ASN A 82 -6.75 10.11 6.51
C ASN A 82 -7.91 9.75 7.44
N LEU A 83 -9.00 9.20 6.92
CA LEU A 83 -10.12 8.72 7.73
C LEU A 83 -9.78 7.49 8.58
N ILE A 84 -8.99 6.57 8.03
CA ILE A 84 -8.61 5.32 8.71
C ILE A 84 -7.47 5.56 9.70
N TYR A 85 -6.53 6.43 9.36
CA TYR A 85 -5.26 6.62 10.08
C TYR A 85 -5.18 7.91 10.89
N SER A 86 -6.14 8.85 10.78
CA SER A 86 -6.19 9.97 11.73
C SER A 86 -6.66 9.45 13.09
N SER A 87 -5.78 9.48 14.08
CA SER A 87 -6.12 9.14 15.46
C SER A 87 -7.05 10.17 16.13
N HIS A 88 -7.25 11.34 15.51
CA HIS A 88 -7.96 12.49 16.10
C HIS A 88 -8.93 13.22 15.15
N GLY A 89 -9.18 12.71 13.94
CA GLY A 89 -10.10 13.35 12.99
C GLY A 89 -11.56 12.93 13.24
N GLN A 90 -12.49 13.89 13.34
CA GLN A 90 -13.91 13.56 13.27
C GLN A 90 -14.26 13.11 11.84
N VAL A 91 -14.77 11.90 11.71
CA VAL A 91 -15.25 11.34 10.45
C VAL A 91 -16.57 12.02 10.07
N SER A 92 -16.61 12.71 8.93
CA SER A 92 -17.84 13.36 8.47
C SER A 92 -18.81 12.37 7.82
N GLU A 93 -20.09 12.76 7.67
CA GLU A 93 -21.07 11.96 6.92
C GLU A 93 -20.67 11.80 5.44
N HIS A 94 -20.02 12.81 4.87
CA HIS A 94 -19.51 12.77 3.49
C HIS A 94 -18.46 11.65 3.32
N ASP A 95 -17.58 11.52 4.30
CA ASP A 95 -16.51 10.54 4.34
C ASP A 95 -17.04 9.10 4.43
N LEU A 96 -18.04 8.87 5.30
CA LEU A 96 -18.72 7.58 5.40
C LEU A 96 -19.44 7.21 4.10
N LYS A 97 -20.10 8.19 3.45
CA LYS A 97 -20.73 7.99 2.15
C LYS A 97 -19.69 7.58 1.11
N LEU A 98 -18.54 8.24 1.07
CA LEU A 98 -17.44 7.90 0.18
C LEU A 98 -16.94 6.47 0.39
N LEU A 99 -16.65 6.09 1.64
CA LEU A 99 -16.23 4.72 1.97
C LEU A 99 -17.25 3.69 1.49
N GLY A 100 -18.55 3.96 1.72
CA GLY A 100 -19.62 3.10 1.21
C GLY A 100 -19.65 3.00 -0.33
N TYR A 101 -19.32 4.07 -1.06
CA TYR A 101 -19.19 4.03 -2.53
C TYR A 101 -18.00 3.18 -2.98
N ILE A 102 -16.84 3.33 -2.34
CA ILE A 102 -15.64 2.54 -2.63
C ILE A 102 -15.90 1.06 -2.37
N GLU A 103 -16.50 0.72 -1.23
CA GLU A 103 -16.83 -0.65 -0.86
C GLU A 103 -17.83 -1.29 -1.84
N ARG A 104 -18.87 -0.55 -2.26
CA ARG A 104 -19.80 -1.01 -3.31
C ARG A 104 -19.07 -1.32 -4.61
N CYS A 105 -18.07 -0.52 -4.99
CA CYS A 105 -17.26 -0.77 -6.16
C CYS A 105 -16.35 -2.00 -6.03
N GLN A 106 -15.73 -2.21 -4.85
CA GLN A 106 -14.92 -3.40 -4.59
C GLN A 106 -15.74 -4.68 -4.62
N ARG A 107 -16.97 -4.65 -4.10
CA ARG A 107 -17.90 -5.80 -4.10
C ARG A 107 -18.52 -6.07 -5.49
N ASN A 108 -18.48 -5.10 -6.41
CA ASN A 108 -19.08 -5.25 -7.74
C ASN A 108 -18.28 -6.22 -8.64
N PRO A 109 -18.83 -7.40 -9.00
CA PRO A 109 -18.13 -8.39 -9.82
C PRO A 109 -17.77 -7.87 -11.22
N ALA A 110 -18.53 -6.93 -11.77
CA ALA A 110 -18.26 -6.32 -13.07
C ALA A 110 -17.09 -5.32 -13.04
N ALA A 111 -16.76 -4.76 -11.85
CA ALA A 111 -15.66 -3.82 -11.66
C ALA A 111 -14.35 -4.46 -11.18
N ARG A 112 -14.36 -5.74 -10.74
CA ARG A 112 -13.20 -6.44 -10.18
C ARG A 112 -11.90 -6.30 -10.98
N GLY A 113 -11.98 -6.37 -12.32
CA GLY A 113 -10.80 -6.23 -13.18
C GLY A 113 -10.18 -4.83 -13.11
N PHE A 114 -11.01 -3.78 -13.02
CA PHE A 114 -10.56 -2.41 -12.84
C PHE A 114 -9.94 -2.20 -11.46
N VAL A 115 -10.62 -2.64 -10.39
CA VAL A 115 -10.14 -2.49 -9.01
C VAL A 115 -8.77 -3.15 -8.85
N ARG A 116 -8.60 -4.41 -9.28
CA ARG A 116 -7.30 -5.09 -9.26
C ARG A 116 -6.23 -4.41 -10.11
N GLY A 117 -6.62 -3.74 -11.21
CA GLY A 117 -5.69 -2.96 -12.02
C GLY A 117 -5.19 -1.74 -11.27
N TYR A 118 -6.12 -0.99 -10.65
CA TYR A 118 -5.83 0.18 -9.84
C TYR A 118 -4.94 -0.16 -8.65
N ASP A 119 -5.27 -1.20 -7.88
CA ASP A 119 -4.50 -1.60 -6.69
C ASP A 119 -3.06 -1.99 -7.05
N ARG A 120 -2.88 -2.71 -8.17
CA ARG A 120 -1.53 -3.04 -8.69
C ARG A 120 -0.74 -1.80 -9.09
N TYR A 121 -1.38 -0.86 -9.78
CA TYR A 121 -0.76 0.41 -10.14
C TYR A 121 -0.33 1.20 -8.89
N GLN A 122 -1.21 1.33 -7.90
CA GLN A 122 -0.88 2.02 -6.64
C GLN A 122 0.25 1.33 -5.89
N ALA A 123 0.25 0.00 -5.82
CA ALA A 123 1.32 -0.78 -5.21
C ALA A 123 2.67 -0.57 -5.91
N GLN A 124 2.68 -0.53 -7.26
CA GLN A 124 3.89 -0.23 -8.03
C GLN A 124 4.42 1.18 -7.75
N MET A 125 3.55 2.18 -7.71
CA MET A 125 3.93 3.56 -7.41
C MET A 125 4.46 3.70 -5.97
N HIS A 126 3.81 3.03 -5.01
CA HIS A 126 4.29 2.99 -3.62
C HIS A 126 5.67 2.32 -3.53
N HIS A 127 5.85 1.16 -4.17
CA HIS A 127 7.15 0.48 -4.22
C HIS A 127 8.23 1.37 -4.83
N ALA A 128 7.95 2.05 -5.96
CA ALA A 128 8.87 2.99 -6.59
C ALA A 128 9.27 4.14 -5.65
N ARG A 129 8.32 4.73 -4.93
CA ARG A 129 8.60 5.78 -3.93
C ARG A 129 9.49 5.28 -2.79
N VAL A 130 9.23 4.07 -2.27
CA VAL A 130 10.05 3.47 -1.21
C VAL A 130 11.47 3.20 -1.70
N VAL A 131 11.64 2.65 -2.91
CA VAL A 131 12.97 2.41 -3.50
C VAL A 131 13.72 3.73 -3.70
N ALA A 132 13.07 4.76 -4.25
CA ALA A 132 13.68 6.08 -4.43
C ALA A 132 14.12 6.70 -3.09
N ALA A 133 13.28 6.60 -2.06
CA ALA A 133 13.63 7.10 -0.72
C ALA A 133 14.85 6.37 -0.12
N ARG A 134 14.95 5.05 -0.30
CA ARG A 134 16.12 4.26 0.13
C ARG A 134 17.39 4.66 -0.61
N GLN A 135 17.30 4.85 -1.92
CA GLN A 135 18.42 5.30 -2.75
C GLN A 135 18.91 6.69 -2.34
N ALA A 136 17.99 7.63 -2.07
CA ALA A 136 18.34 8.97 -1.58
C ALA A 136 19.08 8.94 -0.23
N ALA A 137 18.62 8.09 0.72
CA ALA A 137 19.28 7.92 2.01
C ALA A 137 20.68 7.29 1.88
N ALA A 138 20.86 6.33 0.96
CA ALA A 138 22.16 5.72 0.67
C ALA A 138 23.12 6.72 0.00
N ALA A 139 22.63 7.54 -0.93
CA ALA A 139 23.41 8.61 -1.56
C ALA A 139 23.86 9.66 -0.53
N GLY A 140 22.99 10.06 0.39
CA GLY A 140 23.36 10.94 1.50
C GLY A 140 24.48 10.37 2.37
N SER A 141 24.39 9.10 2.73
CA SER A 141 25.45 8.42 3.51
C SER A 141 26.78 8.32 2.75
N SER A 142 26.73 8.17 1.43
CA SER A 142 27.93 8.12 0.58
C SER A 142 28.59 9.50 0.44
N SER A 143 27.79 10.57 0.29
CA SER A 143 28.27 11.95 0.28
C SER A 143 29.02 12.31 1.57
N LEU A 144 28.47 11.92 2.72
CA LEU A 144 29.13 12.12 4.01
C LEU A 144 30.49 11.39 4.09
N ARG A 145 30.56 10.12 3.66
CA ARG A 145 31.83 9.38 3.58
C ARG A 145 32.87 10.02 2.65
N ALA A 146 32.41 10.74 1.61
CA ALA A 146 33.26 11.49 0.69
C ALA A 146 33.63 12.90 1.21
N GLY A 147 33.29 13.24 2.46
CA GLY A 147 33.64 14.52 3.08
C GLY A 147 32.56 15.59 2.99
N GLY A 148 31.36 15.29 2.47
CA GLY A 148 30.22 16.21 2.35
C GLY A 148 29.52 16.55 3.67
N TRP A 149 30.28 16.71 4.75
CA TRP A 149 29.77 16.94 6.11
C TRP A 149 29.18 18.34 6.30
N ALA A 150 28.22 18.46 7.21
CA ALA A 150 27.58 19.75 7.56
C ALA A 150 28.45 20.67 8.44
N ILE A 151 29.49 20.11 9.05
CA ILE A 151 30.49 20.78 9.90
C ILE A 151 31.88 20.33 9.43
N PRO A 152 32.99 20.96 9.87
CA PRO A 152 34.33 20.54 9.45
C PRO A 152 34.53 19.03 9.62
N GLY A 153 35.00 18.37 8.55
CA GLY A 153 35.16 16.91 8.52
C GLY A 153 36.10 16.38 9.61
N SER A 154 37.07 17.19 10.05
CA SER A 154 37.96 16.88 11.18
C SER A 154 37.19 16.69 12.49
N VAL A 155 36.19 17.53 12.76
CA VAL A 155 35.33 17.42 13.95
C VAL A 155 34.54 16.13 13.87
N VAL A 156 33.88 15.84 12.74
CA VAL A 156 33.11 14.60 12.57
C VAL A 156 33.97 13.35 12.72
N GLN A 157 35.18 13.38 12.15
CA GLN A 157 36.10 12.25 12.23
C GLN A 157 36.59 12.03 13.67
N CYS A 158 36.82 13.09 14.43
CA CYS A 158 37.17 13.01 15.84
C CYS A 158 36.00 12.47 16.69
N GLU A 159 34.77 12.93 16.43
CA GLU A 159 33.59 12.58 17.22
C GLU A 159 33.08 11.15 16.97
N SER A 160 33.01 10.70 15.71
CA SER A 160 32.40 9.41 15.37
C SER A 160 33.23 8.53 14.43
N GLY A 161 34.38 9.03 13.97
CA GLY A 161 35.12 8.40 12.87
C GLY A 161 34.33 8.39 11.55
N GLY A 162 33.36 9.29 11.38
CA GLY A 162 32.47 9.32 10.21
C GLY A 162 31.43 8.21 10.19
N ARG A 163 31.07 7.63 11.35
CA ARG A 163 30.12 6.51 11.46
C ARG A 163 28.82 6.92 12.13
N ASN A 164 27.70 6.34 11.70
CA ASN A 164 26.43 6.49 12.40
C ASN A 164 26.40 5.59 13.63
N LEU A 165 26.73 6.13 14.80
CA LEU A 165 26.87 5.34 16.04
C LEU A 165 25.60 5.42 16.92
N PRO A 166 25.25 4.35 17.65
CA PRO A 166 24.22 4.41 18.68
C PRO A 166 24.62 5.37 19.81
N PRO A 167 23.72 5.65 20.77
CA PRO A 167 24.03 6.53 21.90
C PRO A 167 25.23 6.03 22.71
N ASN A 168 26.17 6.93 23.01
CA ASN A 168 27.28 6.69 23.91
C ASN A 168 26.87 6.87 25.39
N TYR A 169 27.82 6.85 26.33
CA TYR A 169 27.54 6.99 27.77
C TYR A 169 26.90 8.35 28.15
N ALA A 170 27.13 9.40 27.35
CA ALA A 170 26.52 10.72 27.51
C ALA A 170 25.20 10.86 26.71
N GLY A 171 24.76 9.81 26.02
CA GLY A 171 23.58 9.81 25.16
C GLY A 171 23.80 10.45 23.78
N ALA A 172 24.99 10.98 23.50
CA ALA A 172 25.34 11.53 22.18
C ALA A 172 25.34 10.42 21.14
N SER A 173 24.77 10.70 19.96
CA SER A 173 24.56 9.66 18.94
C SER A 173 24.66 10.19 17.51
N GLY A 174 24.74 9.28 16.55
CA GLY A 174 24.77 9.57 15.13
C GLY A 174 26.15 9.97 14.60
N TYR A 175 26.20 10.40 13.35
CA TYR A 175 27.44 10.86 12.69
C TYR A 175 28.08 12.04 13.41
N TYR A 176 27.26 12.95 13.94
CA TYR A 176 27.71 14.21 14.55
C TYR A 176 27.71 14.17 16.09
N GLN A 177 27.50 13.01 16.71
CA GLN A 177 27.46 12.84 18.18
C GLN A 177 26.60 13.89 18.90
N ILE A 178 25.36 14.09 18.44
CA ILE A 178 24.45 15.09 19.01
C ILE A 178 23.72 14.46 20.21
N ILE A 179 23.76 15.12 21.37
CA ILE A 179 23.01 14.70 22.57
C ILE A 179 21.49 14.94 22.41
N PRO A 180 20.62 14.16 23.09
CA PRO A 180 19.18 14.20 22.85
C PRO A 180 18.53 15.57 23.07
N GLY A 181 18.97 16.31 24.10
CA GLY A 181 18.46 17.66 24.39
C GLY A 181 18.73 18.64 23.25
N THR A 182 19.96 18.69 22.75
CA THR A 182 20.34 19.53 21.60
C THR A 182 19.65 19.07 20.32
N TRP A 183 19.55 17.76 20.09
CA TRP A 183 18.80 17.21 18.96
C TRP A 183 17.36 17.72 18.93
N GLN A 184 16.66 17.66 20.07
CA GLN A 184 15.31 18.17 20.21
C GLN A 184 15.25 19.69 20.04
N ALA A 185 16.14 20.44 20.70
CA ALA A 185 16.16 21.91 20.66
C ALA A 185 16.32 22.47 19.24
N TYR A 186 17.07 21.77 18.37
CA TYR A 186 17.28 22.18 16.98
C TYR A 186 16.31 21.51 15.98
N GLY A 187 15.21 20.96 16.50
CA GLY A 187 14.09 20.45 15.73
C GLY A 187 14.32 19.06 15.14
N GLY A 188 15.31 18.30 15.63
CA GLY A 188 15.60 16.95 15.16
C GLY A 188 14.48 15.94 15.48
N SER A 189 13.68 16.19 16.52
CA SER A 189 12.55 15.33 16.88
C SER A 189 11.49 15.18 15.79
N GLN A 190 11.46 16.08 14.79
CA GLN A 190 10.60 15.94 13.62
C GLN A 190 11.04 14.79 12.69
N TYR A 191 12.31 14.39 12.75
CA TYR A 191 12.89 13.34 11.92
C TYR A 191 12.94 12.00 12.65
N ALA A 192 13.42 11.99 13.89
CA ALA A 192 13.50 10.80 14.73
C ALA A 192 13.64 11.17 16.22
N PRO A 193 13.33 10.25 17.15
CA PRO A 193 13.55 10.49 18.59
C PRO A 193 15.01 10.77 18.97
N SER A 194 15.97 10.28 18.19
CA SER A 194 17.41 10.50 18.40
C SER A 194 18.17 10.59 17.08
N ALA A 195 19.34 11.22 17.11
CA ALA A 195 20.11 11.52 15.90
C ALA A 195 20.47 10.27 15.08
N TYR A 196 20.95 9.19 15.72
CA TYR A 196 21.38 7.98 14.99
C TYR A 196 20.26 7.26 14.23
N GLN A 197 19.00 7.51 14.59
CA GLN A 197 17.81 6.94 13.94
C GLN A 197 17.37 7.75 12.72
N ALA A 198 17.84 8.98 12.57
CA ALA A 198 17.58 9.83 11.42
C ALA A 198 18.52 9.50 10.26
N THR A 199 18.12 9.82 9.02
CA THR A 199 18.98 9.65 7.85
C THR A 199 20.21 10.57 7.94
N ALA A 200 21.28 10.21 7.23
CA ALA A 200 22.49 11.01 7.10
C ALA A 200 22.20 12.50 6.76
N GLN A 201 21.28 12.75 5.83
CA GLN A 201 20.88 14.11 5.41
C GLN A 201 20.10 14.85 6.49
N GLN A 202 19.22 14.17 7.21
CA GLN A 202 18.47 14.76 8.32
C GLN A 202 19.41 15.13 9.48
N GLN A 203 20.36 14.26 9.79
CA GLN A 203 21.40 14.56 10.77
C GLN A 203 22.25 15.75 10.33
N ALA A 204 22.67 15.80 9.07
CA ALA A 204 23.44 16.91 8.50
C ALA A 204 22.67 18.24 8.56
N ALA A 205 21.36 18.23 8.28
CA ALA A 205 20.52 19.42 8.37
C ALA A 205 20.44 19.98 9.80
N VAL A 206 20.29 19.11 10.81
CA VAL A 206 20.27 19.52 12.22
C VAL A 206 21.66 19.98 12.66
N ALA A 207 22.72 19.24 12.31
CA ALA A 207 24.10 19.61 12.61
C ALA A 207 24.48 20.98 12.03
N SER A 208 24.06 21.29 10.79
CA SER A 208 24.26 22.59 10.16
C SER A 208 23.60 23.73 10.94
N ARG A 209 22.37 23.52 11.45
CA ARG A 209 21.68 24.50 12.30
C ARG A 209 22.39 24.73 13.62
N ILE A 210 22.88 23.65 14.25
CA ILE A 210 23.65 23.74 15.50
C ILE A 210 24.96 24.49 15.24
N TRP A 211 25.69 24.12 14.18
CA TRP A 211 26.97 24.72 13.81
C TRP A 211 26.86 26.21 13.53
N ASN A 212 25.79 26.65 12.87
CA ASN A 212 25.47 28.06 12.61
C ASN A 212 26.69 28.87 12.10
N GLY A 213 27.31 28.38 11.02
CA GLY A 213 28.50 29.02 10.44
C GLY A 213 29.74 29.04 11.34
N GLY A 214 29.79 28.20 12.37
CA GLY A 214 30.89 28.11 13.35
C GLY A 214 30.57 28.70 14.72
N ALA A 215 29.50 29.51 14.83
CA ALA A 215 29.11 30.09 16.11
C ALA A 215 28.72 29.04 17.17
N GLY A 216 28.24 27.87 16.73
CA GLY A 216 27.92 26.74 17.60
C GLY A 216 29.05 25.73 17.78
N ALA A 217 30.28 26.05 17.40
CA ALA A 217 31.40 25.10 17.47
C ALA A 217 31.61 24.52 18.88
N SER A 218 31.35 25.30 19.94
CA SER A 218 31.46 24.85 21.34
C SER A 218 30.54 23.69 21.73
N GLN A 219 29.58 23.32 20.88
CA GLN A 219 28.74 22.13 21.07
C GLN A 219 29.49 20.81 20.80
N TRP A 220 30.69 20.88 20.23
CA TRP A 220 31.55 19.73 19.95
C TRP A 220 32.89 19.87 20.66
N VAL A 221 33.27 18.84 21.41
CA VAL A 221 34.55 18.83 22.14
C VAL A 221 35.72 18.91 21.15
N CYS A 222 35.60 18.18 20.04
CA CYS A 222 36.62 18.14 19.00
C CYS A 222 36.73 19.42 18.14
N ALA A 223 35.84 20.41 18.32
CA ALA A 223 35.92 21.68 17.59
C ALA A 223 36.74 22.75 18.35
N GLY A 224 36.96 22.56 19.65
CA GLY A 224 37.62 23.53 20.53
C GLY A 224 39.12 23.32 20.77
N GLY A 225 39.76 22.32 20.17
CA GLY A 225 41.16 21.99 20.43
C GLY A 225 41.92 21.48 19.21
N GLY A 226 42.84 22.31 18.73
CA GLY A 226 44.19 21.86 18.39
C GLY A 226 45.09 22.07 19.60
#